data_AF-A0A810NX73-F1
#
_entry.id   AF-A0A810NX73-F1
#
_cell.length_a   1.000
_cell.length_b   1.000
_cell.length_c   1.000
_cell.angle_alpha   90.00
_cell.angle_beta   90.00
_cell.angle_gamma   90.00
#
_symmetry.space_group_name_H-M   'P 1'
#
loop_
_entity.id
_entity.type
_entity.pdbx_description
1 polymer ?
#
loop_
_entity_poly.entity_id
_entity_poly.type
_entity_poly.pdbx_seq_one_letter_code
_entity_poly.pdbx_strand_id
1 'polypeptide(L)'
;MSDVPAPSDIIDAYQSLPLRPDASAPDLSNDVIACADEALLETARQLGDDLGRPVVRVLASDCRLPDECTPSSVLLFAWRHGFSAELARKWVASSLRSGIPFGLVLVEDAADAEFQASKLRLAHTRILPGDDAVIDSIGGFCGKTDDLAAARPERLSSVLASPWRMLGIVGHSDLGHMGLGSHLICGATGPEHSAGRPLADGCDPDQGVCRCMTQYLRTAVPAASLRAAVVALMGCMTFDAATNEFSSTNSLCAGALSGWPVGVIAMVGDLDPRFDAVGLCARSLAEGLSLGAAVQRLNQGHQIPTGYGIALVGDPALRFAPSTPAAGDTPADVATDCRDFAAPLLDRCREALGHSRRADRIRRVLLKVSDRSMNDELEDALDALDRAREQVEDAAWSAVELLHENVDHRIWQDPGRLMSRLDKAVGRWDEAFAAAAGLVPGNDMYLALHAFHRLDSHGVEGSCPRCGSELGVFRYSDPELEQWQRIAGKCWQCGPIRESAQSGPELSISVSGTYEPGASMRPRLTVRAAPEWQDRAGQLVVVLHDRLTEEVLSAFTAGCTLAGLPDILLETPGKGRSDLQIVWAVWVSGMTVSFTATRVPVTRTIH
;
A
#
# COMPACT_ATOMS: atom_id res chain seq x y z
N MET A 1 32.60 6.15 7.76
CA MET A 1 33.14 6.81 6.55
C MET A 1 32.43 6.17 5.38
N SER A 2 31.86 6.96 4.48
CA SER A 2 31.11 6.38 3.36
C SER A 2 32.09 5.78 2.35
N ASP A 3 31.88 4.51 2.00
CA ASP A 3 32.69 3.78 1.02
C ASP A 3 32.20 4.08 -0.41
N VAL A 4 31.94 5.37 -0.73
CA VAL A 4 31.58 5.76 -2.10
C VAL A 4 32.86 5.79 -2.95
N PRO A 5 32.98 4.92 -3.97
CA PRO A 5 34.18 4.89 -4.82
C PRO A 5 34.29 6.16 -5.67
N ALA A 6 35.53 6.62 -5.92
CA ALA A 6 35.73 7.71 -6.88
C ALA A 6 35.44 7.22 -8.31
N PRO A 7 34.95 8.09 -9.22
CA PRO A 7 34.71 7.74 -10.62
C PRO A 7 35.93 7.12 -11.31
N SER A 8 37.13 7.61 -11.03
CA SER A 8 38.39 7.07 -11.58
C SER A 8 38.62 5.61 -11.15
N ASP A 9 38.36 5.29 -9.89
CA ASP A 9 38.57 3.94 -9.35
C ASP A 9 37.63 2.93 -10.01
N ILE A 10 36.40 3.34 -10.30
CA ILE A 10 35.42 2.53 -11.03
C ILE A 10 35.93 2.28 -12.46
N ILE A 11 36.34 3.33 -13.17
CA ILE A 11 36.82 3.20 -14.55
C ILE A 11 38.05 2.29 -14.62
N ASP A 12 39.02 2.46 -13.72
CA ASP A 12 40.22 1.61 -13.64
C ASP A 12 39.84 0.15 -13.35
N ALA A 13 38.86 -0.08 -12.47
CA ALA A 13 38.35 -1.43 -12.20
C ALA A 13 37.71 -2.05 -13.46
N TYR A 14 36.88 -1.32 -14.21
CA TYR A 14 36.31 -1.80 -15.48
C TYR A 14 37.39 -2.06 -16.55
N GLN A 15 38.42 -1.23 -16.62
CA GLN A 15 39.54 -1.42 -17.56
C GLN A 15 40.38 -2.66 -17.23
N SER A 16 40.46 -3.03 -15.95
CA SER A 16 41.17 -4.22 -15.48
C SER A 16 40.47 -5.54 -15.84
N LEU A 17 39.19 -5.49 -16.21
CA LEU A 17 38.42 -6.67 -16.59
C LEU A 17 38.92 -7.30 -17.90
N PRO A 18 38.75 -8.62 -18.10
CA PRO A 18 39.11 -9.27 -19.35
C PRO A 18 38.35 -8.68 -20.54
N LEU A 19 39.00 -8.61 -21.70
CA LEU A 19 38.32 -8.26 -22.95
C LEU A 19 37.33 -9.37 -23.35
N ARG A 20 36.18 -8.95 -23.86
CA ARG A 20 35.20 -9.84 -24.48
C ARG A 20 35.80 -10.39 -25.79
N PRO A 21 35.78 -11.70 -26.04
CA PRO A 21 36.31 -12.25 -27.30
C PRO A 21 35.51 -11.72 -28.50
N ASP A 22 36.20 -11.27 -29.54
CA ASP A 22 35.64 -10.56 -30.70
C ASP A 22 34.41 -11.23 -31.33
N ALA A 23 34.38 -12.57 -31.37
CA ALA A 23 33.25 -13.34 -31.92
C ALA A 23 31.94 -13.23 -31.10
N SER A 24 31.95 -12.53 -29.96
CA SER A 24 30.80 -12.34 -29.07
C SER A 24 30.37 -10.88 -28.92
N ALA A 25 31.02 -9.94 -29.61
CA ALA A 25 30.59 -8.55 -29.63
C ALA A 25 29.32 -8.40 -30.50
N PRO A 26 28.22 -7.82 -29.98
CA PRO A 26 27.03 -7.58 -30.78
C PRO A 26 27.33 -6.55 -31.88
N ASP A 27 26.77 -6.75 -33.07
CA ASP A 27 26.73 -5.71 -34.10
C ASP A 27 25.71 -4.65 -33.68
N LEU A 28 26.21 -3.47 -33.30
CA LEU A 28 25.41 -2.35 -32.82
C LEU A 28 25.09 -1.32 -33.91
N SER A 29 25.42 -1.61 -35.19
CA SER A 29 25.24 -0.65 -36.29
C SER A 29 23.78 -0.24 -36.53
N ASN A 30 22.83 -1.06 -36.08
CA ASN A 30 21.38 -0.78 -36.14
C ASN A 30 20.81 -0.21 -34.84
N ASP A 31 21.62 -0.04 -33.79
CA ASP A 31 21.21 0.57 -32.52
C ASP A 31 21.51 2.05 -32.51
N VAL A 32 20.58 2.88 -32.04
CA VAL A 32 20.70 4.34 -32.14
C VAL A 32 20.95 4.98 -30.78
N ILE A 33 21.83 5.97 -30.75
CA ILE A 33 21.93 6.92 -29.63
C ILE A 33 21.14 8.17 -30.00
N ALA A 34 20.04 8.40 -29.28
CA ALA A 34 19.24 9.61 -29.41
C ALA A 34 19.74 10.65 -28.41
N CYS A 35 20.28 11.77 -28.89
CA CYS A 35 20.75 12.86 -28.05
C CYS A 35 19.71 13.97 -27.97
N ALA A 36 19.22 14.26 -26.77
CA ALA A 36 18.19 15.28 -26.53
C ALA A 36 18.76 16.69 -26.41
N ASP A 37 20.02 16.82 -25.98
CA ASP A 37 20.62 18.07 -25.55
C ASP A 37 21.88 18.38 -26.35
N GLU A 38 21.95 19.59 -26.94
CA GLU A 38 23.06 19.96 -27.82
C GLU A 38 24.42 19.94 -27.11
N ALA A 39 24.44 20.30 -25.83
CA ALA A 39 25.66 20.30 -25.02
C ALA A 39 26.24 18.88 -24.79
N LEU A 40 25.43 17.83 -24.97
CA LEU A 40 25.85 16.43 -24.81
C LEU A 40 26.21 15.76 -26.14
N LEU A 41 26.01 16.46 -27.27
CA LEU A 41 26.13 15.85 -28.60
C LEU A 41 27.53 15.33 -28.90
N GLU A 42 28.58 16.01 -28.42
CA GLU A 42 29.96 15.58 -28.66
C GLU A 42 30.28 14.29 -27.91
N THR A 43 29.92 14.21 -26.62
CA THR A 43 30.07 12.99 -25.81
C THR A 43 29.25 11.83 -26.40
N ALA A 44 28.03 12.10 -26.87
CA ALA A 44 27.18 11.10 -27.52
C ALA A 44 27.79 10.61 -28.85
N ARG A 45 28.41 11.50 -29.65
CA ARG A 45 29.16 11.14 -30.86
C ARG A 45 30.36 10.28 -30.58
N GLN A 46 31.17 10.65 -29.59
CA GLN A 46 32.33 9.85 -29.20
C GLN A 46 31.89 8.44 -28.76
N LEU A 47 30.84 8.33 -27.95
CA LEU A 47 30.28 7.04 -27.56
C LEU A 47 29.73 6.26 -28.78
N GLY A 48 29.08 6.95 -29.70
CA GLY A 48 28.57 6.38 -30.95
C GLY A 48 29.70 5.82 -31.82
N ASP A 49 30.75 6.58 -32.04
CA ASP A 49 31.93 6.16 -32.82
C ASP A 49 32.64 4.97 -32.15
N ASP A 50 32.79 5.00 -30.83
CA ASP A 50 33.41 3.92 -30.05
C ASP A 50 32.60 2.61 -30.09
N LEU A 51 31.27 2.70 -30.19
CA LEU A 51 30.36 1.55 -30.23
C LEU A 51 29.90 1.17 -31.65
N GLY A 52 30.24 1.96 -32.67
CA GLY A 52 29.74 1.80 -34.04
C GLY A 52 28.23 2.09 -34.19
N ARG A 53 27.67 3.00 -33.37
CA ARG A 53 26.25 3.36 -33.34
C ARG A 53 25.98 4.73 -33.97
N PRO A 54 24.98 4.86 -34.84
CA PRO A 54 24.53 6.18 -35.30
C PRO A 54 23.97 7.03 -34.16
N VAL A 55 24.30 8.32 -34.18
CA VAL A 55 23.81 9.33 -33.24
C VAL A 55 22.83 10.25 -33.95
N VAL A 56 21.62 10.36 -33.41
CA VAL A 56 20.56 11.23 -33.94
C VAL A 56 20.17 12.26 -32.90
N ARG A 57 19.85 13.48 -33.35
CA ARG A 57 19.29 14.52 -32.48
C ARG A 57 17.79 14.34 -32.36
N VAL A 58 17.27 14.45 -31.15
CA VAL A 58 15.83 14.38 -30.86
C VAL A 58 15.41 15.52 -29.93
N LEU A 59 14.13 15.83 -29.93
CA LEU A 59 13.53 16.60 -28.84
C LEU A 59 13.00 15.61 -27.80
N ALA A 60 13.48 15.69 -26.56
CA ALA A 60 13.05 14.75 -25.52
C ALA A 60 11.52 14.72 -25.34
N SER A 61 10.86 15.87 -25.52
CA SER A 61 9.41 16.05 -25.44
C SER A 61 8.61 15.28 -26.48
N ASP A 62 9.21 14.93 -27.61
CA ASP A 62 8.49 14.30 -28.72
C ASP A 62 8.22 12.82 -28.48
N CYS A 63 8.97 12.20 -27.55
CA CYS A 63 8.80 10.79 -27.14
C CYS A 63 8.79 9.79 -28.31
N ARG A 64 9.47 10.12 -29.40
CA ARG A 64 9.57 9.32 -30.62
C ARG A 64 10.87 9.62 -31.34
N LEU A 65 11.34 8.65 -32.11
CA LEU A 65 12.39 8.87 -33.08
C LEU A 65 11.81 9.50 -34.36
N PRO A 66 12.66 10.10 -35.22
CA PRO A 66 12.27 10.47 -36.58
C PRO A 66 11.72 9.25 -37.34
N ASP A 67 10.67 9.45 -38.13
CA ASP A 67 9.92 8.37 -38.83
C ASP A 67 10.81 7.53 -39.78
N GLU A 68 11.95 8.06 -40.21
CA GLU A 68 12.91 7.42 -41.10
C GLU A 68 13.83 6.40 -40.37
N CYS A 69 13.72 6.28 -39.05
CA CYS A 69 14.60 5.48 -38.22
C CYS A 69 13.90 4.22 -37.68
N THR A 70 14.37 3.03 -38.03
CA THR A 70 13.87 1.73 -37.52
C THR A 70 14.96 0.97 -36.76
N PRO A 71 15.41 1.46 -35.60
CA PRO A 71 16.54 0.85 -34.91
C PRO A 71 16.18 -0.42 -34.15
N SER A 72 17.19 -1.24 -33.87
CA SER A 72 17.08 -2.42 -33.03
C SER A 72 16.93 -2.09 -31.54
N SER A 73 17.47 -0.97 -31.08
CA SER A 73 17.24 -0.39 -29.75
C SER A 73 17.61 1.10 -29.72
N VAL A 74 17.16 1.81 -28.68
CA VAL A 74 17.35 3.25 -28.54
C VAL A 74 17.92 3.57 -27.16
N LEU A 75 19.09 4.20 -27.13
CA LEU A 75 19.65 4.82 -25.94
C LEU A 75 19.40 6.33 -25.99
N LEU A 76 18.56 6.85 -25.10
CA LEU A 76 18.35 8.30 -24.98
C LEU A 76 19.39 8.89 -24.02
N PHE A 77 20.15 9.86 -24.51
CA PHE A 77 21.18 10.58 -23.76
C PHE A 77 20.70 12.02 -23.53
N ALA A 78 20.50 12.41 -22.26
CA ALA A 78 19.85 13.68 -21.91
C ALA A 78 20.31 14.24 -20.55
N TRP A 79 20.12 15.53 -20.34
CA TRP A 79 20.30 16.18 -19.04
C TRP A 79 19.23 15.70 -18.04
N ARG A 80 19.67 15.30 -16.84
CA ARG A 80 18.78 14.88 -15.75
C ARG A 80 17.77 15.97 -15.38
N HIS A 81 18.19 17.24 -15.35
CA HIS A 81 17.32 18.34 -14.96
C HIS A 81 16.21 18.66 -15.98
N GLY A 82 16.37 18.24 -17.24
CA GLY A 82 15.37 18.38 -18.29
C GLY A 82 14.39 17.20 -18.40
N PHE A 83 14.54 16.18 -17.56
CA PHE A 83 13.82 14.92 -17.69
C PHE A 83 12.95 14.64 -16.46
N SER A 84 11.66 14.33 -16.66
CA SER A 84 10.71 14.02 -15.59
C SER A 84 10.29 12.54 -15.60
N ALA A 85 9.69 12.06 -14.51
CA ALA A 85 9.13 10.70 -14.48
C ALA A 85 8.02 10.53 -15.54
N GLU A 86 7.20 11.55 -15.74
CA GLU A 86 6.16 11.54 -16.77
C GLU A 86 6.75 11.45 -18.19
N LEU A 87 7.89 12.11 -18.43
CA LEU A 87 8.58 12.01 -19.71
C LEU A 87 9.15 10.60 -19.91
N ALA A 88 9.75 10.02 -18.87
CA ALA A 88 10.20 8.62 -18.87
C ALA A 88 9.07 7.65 -19.20
N ARG A 89 7.89 7.83 -18.58
CA ARG A 89 6.69 7.04 -18.87
C ARG A 89 6.34 7.09 -20.35
N LYS A 90 6.23 8.29 -20.93
CA LYS A 90 5.88 8.46 -22.34
C LYS A 90 6.86 7.75 -23.28
N TRP A 91 8.16 7.82 -23.00
CA TRP A 91 9.18 7.08 -23.73
C TRP A 91 9.03 5.55 -23.57
N VAL A 92 8.81 5.06 -22.34
CA VAL A 92 8.56 3.63 -22.07
C VAL A 92 7.33 3.12 -22.84
N ALA A 93 6.18 3.82 -22.82
CA ALA A 93 5.04 3.34 -23.62
C ALA A 93 5.27 3.47 -25.13
N SER A 94 6.06 4.45 -25.58
CA SER A 94 6.45 4.52 -26.99
C SER A 94 7.24 3.28 -27.41
N SER A 95 8.21 2.89 -26.59
CA SER A 95 8.99 1.65 -26.73
C SER A 95 8.13 0.40 -26.72
N LEU A 96 7.15 0.30 -25.81
CA LEU A 96 6.25 -0.84 -25.74
C LEU A 96 5.33 -0.95 -26.97
N ARG A 97 4.83 0.19 -27.49
CA ARG A 97 4.01 0.21 -28.71
C ARG A 97 4.79 -0.15 -29.96
N SER A 98 6.04 0.29 -30.06
CA SER A 98 6.90 0.00 -31.22
C SER A 98 7.59 -1.35 -31.14
N GLY A 99 7.67 -1.95 -29.95
CA GLY A 99 8.44 -3.17 -29.70
C GLY A 99 9.95 -2.93 -29.75
N ILE A 100 10.42 -1.68 -29.74
CA ILE A 100 11.84 -1.33 -29.81
C ILE A 100 12.39 -1.15 -28.39
N PRO A 101 13.38 -1.94 -27.93
CA PRO A 101 14.01 -1.78 -26.63
C PRO A 101 14.55 -0.37 -26.39
N PHE A 102 14.34 0.14 -25.18
CA PHE A 102 14.66 1.52 -24.83
C PHE A 102 15.41 1.59 -23.50
N GLY A 103 16.40 2.47 -23.43
CA GLY A 103 17.07 2.82 -22.19
C GLY A 103 17.47 4.30 -22.16
N LEU A 104 17.76 4.78 -20.96
CA LEU A 104 18.01 6.18 -20.64
C LEU A 104 19.39 6.34 -20.02
N VAL A 105 20.10 7.41 -20.36
CA VAL A 105 21.25 7.90 -19.61
C VAL A 105 20.98 9.36 -19.29
N LEU A 106 20.72 9.62 -18.02
CA LEU A 106 20.40 10.94 -17.50
C LEU A 106 21.60 11.47 -16.73
N VAL A 107 22.23 12.51 -17.26
CA VAL A 107 23.51 13.02 -16.73
C VAL A 107 23.32 14.34 -15.99
N GLU A 108 24.12 14.58 -14.95
CA GLU A 108 24.04 15.80 -14.15
C GLU A 108 24.85 16.95 -14.76
N ASP A 109 26.08 16.67 -15.17
CA ASP A 109 27.00 17.61 -15.80
C ASP A 109 27.85 16.92 -16.90
N ALA A 110 28.78 17.66 -17.51
CA ALA A 110 29.62 17.13 -18.58
C ALA A 110 30.60 16.05 -18.10
N ALA A 111 31.07 16.13 -16.85
CA ALA A 111 31.99 15.14 -16.30
C ALA A 111 31.27 13.82 -16.03
N ASP A 112 30.04 13.88 -15.51
CA ASP A 112 29.17 12.72 -15.38
C ASP A 112 28.85 12.12 -16.76
N ALA A 113 28.60 12.96 -17.78
CA ALA A 113 28.39 12.47 -19.15
C ALA A 113 29.59 11.66 -19.69
N GLU A 114 30.81 12.17 -19.52
CA GLU A 114 32.04 11.46 -19.91
C GLU A 114 32.24 10.17 -19.11
N PHE A 115 31.93 10.21 -17.81
CA PHE A 115 32.00 9.05 -16.92
C PHE A 115 31.01 7.96 -17.35
N GLN A 116 29.74 8.28 -17.57
CA GLN A 116 28.72 7.33 -18.03
C GLN A 116 29.08 6.76 -19.41
N ALA A 117 29.52 7.59 -20.35
CA ALA A 117 29.94 7.15 -21.69
C ALA A 117 31.13 6.16 -21.60
N SER A 118 32.14 6.49 -20.80
CA SER A 118 33.31 5.63 -20.58
C SER A 118 32.92 4.28 -19.97
N LYS A 119 32.03 4.30 -18.96
CA LYS A 119 31.53 3.10 -18.28
C LYS A 119 30.73 2.20 -19.22
N LEU A 120 29.86 2.76 -20.06
CA LEU A 120 29.09 2.02 -21.07
C LEU A 120 30.00 1.40 -22.15
N ARG A 121 30.96 2.16 -22.67
CA ARG A 121 31.95 1.66 -23.63
C ARG A 121 32.73 0.45 -23.08
N LEU A 122 33.18 0.56 -21.82
CA LEU A 122 33.87 -0.54 -21.16
C LEU A 122 32.94 -1.74 -20.93
N ALA A 123 31.69 -1.53 -20.52
CA ALA A 123 30.74 -2.62 -20.30
C ALA A 123 30.42 -3.44 -21.58
N HIS A 124 30.51 -2.83 -22.77
CA HIS A 124 30.36 -3.56 -24.04
C HIS A 124 31.58 -4.39 -24.42
N THR A 125 32.78 -3.88 -24.09
CA THR A 125 34.06 -4.46 -24.51
C THR A 125 34.70 -5.39 -23.48
N ARG A 126 34.23 -5.35 -22.23
CA ARG A 126 34.78 -6.09 -21.10
C ARG A 126 33.80 -7.15 -20.61
N ILE A 127 34.34 -8.25 -20.11
CA ILE A 127 33.55 -9.30 -19.45
C ILE A 127 33.32 -8.86 -18.02
N LEU A 128 32.06 -8.75 -17.61
CA LEU A 128 31.66 -8.50 -16.24
C LEU A 128 31.42 -9.86 -15.55
N PRO A 129 32.41 -10.41 -14.82
CA PRO A 129 32.23 -11.65 -14.09
C PRO A 129 31.32 -11.41 -12.88
N GLY A 130 30.57 -12.43 -12.49
CA GLY A 130 29.80 -12.38 -11.26
C GLY A 130 28.59 -13.29 -11.32
N ASP A 131 28.13 -13.67 -10.14
CA ASP A 131 26.84 -14.31 -9.96
C ASP A 131 25.74 -13.24 -9.86
N ASP A 132 24.49 -13.68 -9.91
CA ASP A 132 23.36 -12.83 -9.59
C ASP A 132 22.99 -13.02 -8.11
N ALA A 133 22.67 -11.92 -7.45
CA ALA A 133 22.15 -11.92 -6.10
C ALA A 133 20.79 -11.23 -6.03
N VAL A 134 20.02 -11.64 -5.04
CA VAL A 134 18.72 -11.06 -4.72
C VAL A 134 18.73 -10.63 -3.27
N ILE A 135 18.13 -9.48 -3.00
CA ILE A 135 17.67 -9.05 -1.70
C ILE A 135 16.17 -8.85 -1.85
N ASP A 136 15.38 -9.74 -1.27
CA ASP A 136 13.94 -9.59 -1.18
C ASP A 136 13.61 -9.20 0.26
N SER A 137 13.39 -7.90 0.49
CA SER A 137 13.04 -7.43 1.82
C SER A 137 11.59 -7.75 2.20
N ILE A 138 10.74 -8.07 1.21
CA ILE A 138 9.35 -8.47 1.44
C ILE A 138 9.30 -9.92 1.88
N GLY A 139 10.02 -10.80 1.19
CA GLY A 139 10.19 -12.21 1.57
C GLY A 139 11.24 -12.44 2.67
N GLY A 140 12.04 -11.44 3.04
CA GLY A 140 13.06 -11.54 4.09
C GLY A 140 14.27 -12.43 3.73
N PHE A 141 14.61 -12.56 2.45
CA PHE A 141 15.72 -13.39 1.98
C PHE A 141 16.78 -12.57 1.23
N CYS A 142 18.04 -12.99 1.35
CA CYS A 142 19.12 -12.47 0.51
C CYS A 142 20.22 -13.50 0.24
N GLY A 143 20.92 -13.31 -0.88
CA GLY A 143 22.04 -14.16 -1.27
C GLY A 143 22.10 -14.35 -2.77
N LYS A 144 22.89 -15.34 -3.20
CA LYS A 144 22.90 -15.78 -4.59
C LYS A 144 21.57 -16.40 -4.96
N THR A 145 21.17 -16.33 -6.23
CA THR A 145 19.90 -16.89 -6.70
C THR A 145 19.73 -18.39 -6.43
N ASP A 146 20.83 -19.14 -6.26
CA ASP A 146 20.87 -20.57 -5.94
C ASP A 146 21.14 -20.89 -4.46
N ASP A 147 21.41 -19.87 -3.63
CA ASP A 147 21.70 -19.97 -2.19
C ASP A 147 21.06 -18.79 -1.43
N LEU A 148 19.74 -18.67 -1.53
CA LEU A 148 18.97 -17.69 -0.78
C LEU A 148 18.83 -18.15 0.68
N ALA A 149 19.09 -17.23 1.62
CA ALA A 149 18.81 -17.46 3.04
C ALA A 149 18.29 -16.19 3.71
N ALA A 150 17.88 -16.31 4.97
CA ALA A 150 17.31 -15.19 5.73
C ALA A 150 18.21 -13.94 5.71
N ALA A 151 17.60 -12.78 5.45
CA ALA A 151 18.23 -11.47 5.32
C ALA A 151 18.63 -10.84 6.66
N ARG A 152 19.49 -11.53 7.41
CA ARG A 152 20.05 -11.00 8.68
C ARG A 152 20.96 -9.80 8.40
N PRO A 153 21.10 -8.85 9.36
CA PRO A 153 21.91 -7.64 9.15
C PRO A 153 23.33 -7.91 8.64
N GLU A 154 24.00 -8.94 9.14
CA GLU A 154 25.36 -9.30 8.73
C GLU A 154 25.38 -9.86 7.29
N ARG A 155 24.36 -10.64 6.91
CA ARG A 155 24.23 -11.19 5.57
C ARG A 155 23.85 -10.10 4.57
N LEU A 156 22.93 -9.21 4.91
CA LEU A 156 22.60 -8.03 4.11
C LEU A 156 23.83 -7.17 3.85
N SER A 157 24.61 -6.87 4.89
CA SER A 157 25.87 -6.13 4.75
C SER A 157 26.85 -6.85 3.82
N SER A 158 26.98 -8.17 3.96
CA SER A 158 27.83 -8.99 3.11
C SER A 158 27.38 -8.99 1.65
N VAL A 159 26.07 -9.17 1.39
CA VAL A 159 25.50 -9.17 0.03
C VAL A 159 25.65 -7.78 -0.60
N LEU A 160 25.31 -6.70 0.10
CA LEU A 160 25.41 -5.33 -0.43
C LEU A 160 26.87 -4.92 -0.74
N ALA A 161 27.84 -5.44 0.01
CA ALA A 161 29.27 -5.15 -0.19
C ALA A 161 29.94 -6.06 -1.23
N SER A 162 29.30 -7.16 -1.62
CA SER A 162 29.87 -8.14 -2.55
C SER A 162 29.71 -7.69 -4.02
N PRO A 163 30.67 -8.04 -4.90
CA PRO A 163 30.55 -7.80 -6.33
C PRO A 163 29.56 -8.78 -6.99
N TRP A 164 28.62 -8.25 -7.77
CA TRP A 164 27.61 -9.03 -8.48
C TRP A 164 27.57 -8.67 -9.97
N ARG A 165 27.16 -9.64 -10.78
CA ARG A 165 26.73 -9.35 -12.15
C ARG A 165 25.42 -8.59 -12.12
N MET A 166 24.44 -9.11 -11.39
CA MET A 166 23.18 -8.44 -11.14
C MET A 166 22.82 -8.53 -9.66
N LEU A 167 22.37 -7.41 -9.10
CA LEU A 167 21.79 -7.34 -7.76
C LEU A 167 20.33 -6.89 -7.90
N GLY A 168 19.41 -7.82 -7.71
CA GLY A 168 17.99 -7.54 -7.64
C GLY A 168 17.58 -7.20 -6.22
N ILE A 169 16.88 -6.10 -6.03
CA ILE A 169 16.46 -5.60 -4.72
C ILE A 169 14.96 -5.34 -4.76
N VAL A 170 14.20 -6.08 -3.98
CA VAL A 170 12.76 -5.85 -3.75
C VAL A 170 12.60 -5.20 -2.39
N GLY A 171 11.86 -4.11 -2.32
CA GLY A 171 11.53 -3.48 -1.05
C GLY A 171 10.65 -2.24 -1.14
N HIS A 172 10.26 -1.74 0.02
CA HIS A 172 9.49 -0.50 0.11
C HIS A 172 10.40 0.70 -0.19
N SER A 173 10.00 1.49 -1.18
CA SER A 173 10.70 2.70 -1.58
C SER A 173 9.87 3.95 -1.37
N ASP A 174 10.54 5.02 -0.93
CA ASP A 174 9.96 6.34 -0.75
C ASP A 174 11.03 7.43 -0.92
N LEU A 175 10.70 8.47 -1.70
CA LEU A 175 11.49 9.69 -1.90
C LEU A 175 13.02 9.46 -2.01
N GLY A 176 13.45 8.58 -2.92
CA GLY A 176 14.87 8.26 -3.15
C GLY A 176 15.51 7.34 -2.10
N HIS A 177 14.72 6.61 -1.33
CA HIS A 177 15.18 5.61 -0.37
C HIS A 177 14.50 4.27 -0.58
N MET A 178 15.16 3.18 -0.17
CA MET A 178 14.58 1.83 -0.17
C MET A 178 14.93 1.09 1.12
N GLY A 179 13.92 0.71 1.90
CA GLY A 179 14.08 -0.02 3.16
C GLY A 179 14.29 -1.51 2.93
N LEU A 180 15.30 -2.09 3.60
CA LEU A 180 15.71 -3.49 3.53
C LEU A 180 15.73 -4.14 4.92
N GLY A 181 14.76 -3.81 5.77
CA GLY A 181 14.75 -4.25 7.18
C GLY A 181 15.68 -3.40 8.04
N SER A 182 16.88 -3.92 8.40
CA SER A 182 17.84 -3.16 9.21
C SER A 182 18.67 -2.13 8.43
N HIS A 183 18.61 -2.21 7.10
CA HIS A 183 19.37 -1.36 6.18
C HIS A 183 18.44 -0.49 5.36
N LEU A 184 18.97 0.64 4.89
CA LEU A 184 18.27 1.58 4.02
C LEU A 184 19.21 1.93 2.87
N ILE A 185 18.77 1.74 1.63
CA ILE A 185 19.48 2.29 0.46
C ILE A 185 19.10 3.76 0.34
N CYS A 186 20.09 4.63 0.22
CA CYS A 186 19.92 6.06 0.03
C CYS A 186 20.45 6.48 -1.36
N GLY A 187 19.62 7.15 -2.15
CA GLY A 187 19.97 7.64 -3.49
C GLY A 187 20.84 8.91 -3.50
N ALA A 188 21.20 9.46 -2.35
CA ALA A 188 21.95 10.70 -2.28
C ALA A 188 23.40 10.47 -2.72
N THR A 189 23.91 11.32 -3.61
CA THR A 189 25.29 11.32 -4.11
C THR A 189 26.16 12.40 -3.47
N GLY A 190 25.54 13.25 -2.64
CA GLY A 190 26.15 14.33 -1.88
C GLY A 190 25.08 14.94 -0.97
N PRO A 191 25.33 16.12 -0.35
CA PRO A 191 24.35 16.79 0.47
C PRO A 191 23.04 17.01 -0.30
N GLU A 192 21.91 16.63 0.30
CA GLU A 192 20.60 16.78 -0.32
C GLU A 192 20.25 18.26 -0.42
N HIS A 193 19.88 18.69 -1.63
CA HIS A 193 19.46 20.06 -1.88
C HIS A 193 17.99 20.13 -2.25
N SER A 194 17.31 21.20 -1.82
CA SER A 194 15.99 21.60 -2.31
C SER A 194 16.04 23.02 -2.88
N ALA A 195 15.57 23.20 -4.11
CA ALA A 195 15.63 24.46 -4.85
C ALA A 195 17.03 25.11 -4.84
N GLY A 196 18.08 24.28 -4.98
CA GLY A 196 19.49 24.71 -4.99
C GLY A 196 20.07 25.08 -3.62
N ARG A 197 19.37 24.80 -2.52
CA ARG A 197 19.87 25.03 -1.15
C ARG A 197 20.01 23.71 -0.39
N PRO A 198 21.08 23.50 0.38
CA PRO A 198 21.25 22.30 1.17
C PRO A 198 20.15 22.22 2.26
N LEU A 199 19.59 21.03 2.46
CA LEU A 199 18.64 20.75 3.53
C LEU A 199 19.40 20.47 4.83
N ALA A 200 19.03 21.17 5.91
CA ALA A 200 19.71 21.04 7.20
C ALA A 200 19.54 19.65 7.84
N ASP A 201 18.42 19.00 7.56
CA ASP A 201 18.05 17.63 7.94
C ASP A 201 18.03 16.69 6.73
N GLY A 202 18.72 17.06 5.65
CA GLY A 202 18.80 16.26 4.44
C GLY A 202 19.71 15.04 4.57
N CYS A 203 19.68 14.18 3.56
CA CYS A 203 20.68 13.14 3.42
C CYS A 203 22.04 13.72 3.04
N ASP A 204 23.11 13.20 3.64
CA ASP A 204 24.49 13.52 3.28
C ASP A 204 25.33 12.23 3.40
N PRO A 205 25.57 11.52 2.28
CA PRO A 205 26.33 10.28 2.30
C PRO A 205 27.77 10.53 2.76
N ASP A 206 28.38 11.69 2.49
CA ASP A 206 29.77 11.99 2.86
C ASP A 206 29.94 12.08 4.38
N GLN A 207 28.88 12.53 5.07
CA GLN A 207 28.81 12.57 6.53
C GLN A 207 28.21 11.29 7.13
N GLY A 208 27.77 10.34 6.30
CA GLY A 208 27.06 9.13 6.75
C GLY A 208 25.69 9.40 7.37
N VAL A 209 25.06 10.52 6.97
CA VAL A 209 23.77 10.98 7.47
C VAL A 209 22.68 10.64 6.46
N CYS A 210 21.57 10.07 6.94
CA CYS A 210 20.36 9.88 6.14
C CYS A 210 19.14 10.25 6.99
N ARG A 211 18.26 11.09 6.43
CA ARG A 211 17.09 11.61 7.13
C ARG A 211 16.05 10.54 7.48
N CYS A 212 16.05 9.44 6.73
CA CYS A 212 15.09 8.34 6.88
C CYS A 212 15.59 7.25 7.84
N MET A 213 16.71 7.46 8.53
CA MET A 213 17.20 6.55 9.55
C MET A 213 16.28 6.54 10.77
N THR A 214 15.98 5.35 11.29
CA THR A 214 15.12 5.17 12.47
C THR A 214 15.76 4.19 13.45
N GLN A 215 15.11 3.91 14.59
CA GLN A 215 15.61 2.88 15.52
C GLN A 215 15.67 1.47 14.92
N TYR A 216 14.92 1.23 13.83
CA TYR A 216 14.85 -0.03 13.09
C TYR A 216 15.76 -0.04 11.87
N LEU A 217 15.85 1.08 11.14
CA LEU A 217 16.77 1.30 10.01
C LEU A 217 18.09 1.87 10.53
N ARG A 218 19.02 0.97 10.86
CA ARG A 218 20.25 1.30 11.60
C ARG A 218 21.45 1.58 10.70
N THR A 219 21.37 1.21 9.43
CA THR A 219 22.49 1.33 8.49
C THR A 219 22.01 1.95 7.18
N ALA A 220 22.47 3.16 6.87
CA ALA A 220 22.31 3.75 5.54
C ALA A 220 23.42 3.25 4.60
N VAL A 221 23.04 2.81 3.41
CA VAL A 221 23.93 2.36 2.35
C VAL A 221 23.72 3.26 1.14
N PRO A 222 24.74 4.05 0.72
CA PRO A 222 24.63 4.83 -0.51
C PRO A 222 24.35 3.92 -1.72
N ALA A 223 23.41 4.31 -2.58
CA ALA A 223 23.13 3.56 -3.81
C ALA A 223 24.39 3.44 -4.70
N ALA A 224 25.25 4.46 -4.68
CA ALA A 224 26.54 4.47 -5.39
C ALA A 224 27.53 3.40 -4.90
N SER A 225 27.39 2.89 -3.68
CA SER A 225 28.27 1.85 -3.14
C SER A 225 27.83 0.44 -3.50
N LEU A 226 26.68 0.25 -4.17
CA LEU A 226 26.20 -1.06 -4.59
C LEU A 226 27.15 -1.65 -5.64
N ARG A 227 27.86 -2.72 -5.29
CA ARG A 227 28.85 -3.36 -6.16
C ARG A 227 28.18 -4.35 -7.12
N ALA A 228 27.38 -3.85 -8.06
CA ALA A 228 26.80 -4.69 -9.10
C ALA A 228 26.93 -4.03 -10.47
N ALA A 229 27.06 -4.81 -11.55
CA ALA A 229 26.99 -4.26 -12.90
C ALA A 229 25.56 -3.83 -13.26
N VAL A 230 24.57 -4.64 -12.88
CA VAL A 230 23.15 -4.31 -13.03
C VAL A 230 22.50 -4.27 -11.66
N VAL A 231 21.74 -3.22 -11.37
CA VAL A 231 20.89 -3.16 -10.18
C VAL A 231 19.44 -3.12 -10.60
N ALA A 232 18.62 -4.05 -10.13
CA ALA A 232 17.18 -4.03 -10.36
C ALA A 232 16.46 -3.60 -9.09
N LEU A 233 15.96 -2.37 -9.05
CA LEU A 233 15.27 -1.76 -7.90
C LEU A 233 13.76 -1.92 -8.05
N MET A 234 13.22 -2.97 -7.45
CA MET A 234 11.81 -3.35 -7.53
C MET A 234 11.06 -2.89 -6.28
N GLY A 235 10.62 -1.63 -6.30
CA GLY A 235 9.74 -1.02 -5.31
C GLY A 235 8.87 0.02 -5.99
N CYS A 236 7.79 0.50 -5.37
CA CYS A 236 6.94 1.51 -6.00
C CYS A 236 7.74 2.80 -6.26
N MET A 237 7.69 3.31 -7.49
CA MET A 237 8.29 4.61 -7.85
C MET A 237 9.82 4.72 -7.62
N THR A 238 10.58 3.63 -7.79
CA THR A 238 12.05 3.66 -7.68
C THR A 238 12.75 4.46 -8.79
N PHE A 239 12.05 4.73 -9.90
CA PHE A 239 12.45 5.71 -10.89
C PHE A 239 12.03 7.12 -10.42
N ASP A 240 12.90 7.79 -9.67
CA ASP A 240 12.78 9.21 -9.36
C ASP A 240 13.80 10.02 -10.17
N ALA A 241 13.32 10.86 -11.08
CA ALA A 241 14.15 11.96 -11.55
C ALA A 241 14.14 13.00 -10.44
N ALA A 242 15.32 13.38 -9.95
CA ALA A 242 15.59 14.31 -8.83
C ALA A 242 15.02 15.76 -9.00
N THR A 243 14.04 15.95 -9.88
CA THR A 243 13.47 17.24 -10.30
C THR A 243 11.95 17.24 -10.41
N ASN A 244 11.25 16.19 -9.95
CA ASN A 244 9.78 16.13 -9.93
C ASN A 244 9.18 16.94 -8.75
N GLU A 245 7.92 16.67 -8.38
CA GLU A 245 7.09 17.38 -7.37
C GLU A 245 7.79 17.69 -6.05
N PHE A 246 8.84 16.94 -5.71
CA PHE A 246 9.79 17.25 -4.65
C PHE A 246 11.14 17.57 -5.31
N SER A 247 11.54 18.84 -5.29
CA SER A 247 12.79 19.32 -5.90
C SER A 247 14.04 18.88 -5.13
N SER A 248 14.18 17.58 -4.83
CA SER A 248 15.31 17.01 -4.10
C SER A 248 16.31 16.38 -5.06
N THR A 249 17.61 16.59 -4.82
CA THR A 249 18.70 15.92 -5.54
C THR A 249 18.80 14.41 -5.28
N ASN A 250 18.02 13.87 -4.34
CA ASN A 250 18.03 12.45 -4.00
C ASN A 250 17.38 11.60 -5.09
N SER A 251 18.10 10.59 -5.59
CA SER A 251 17.54 9.64 -6.54
C SER A 251 18.18 8.26 -6.44
N LEU A 252 17.39 7.21 -6.25
CA LEU A 252 17.93 5.84 -6.20
C LEU A 252 18.59 5.44 -7.52
N CYS A 253 17.96 5.78 -8.64
CA CYS A 253 18.46 5.45 -9.97
C CYS A 253 19.74 6.23 -10.30
N ALA A 254 19.70 7.55 -10.13
CA ALA A 254 20.87 8.38 -10.43
C ALA A 254 22.01 8.07 -9.46
N GLY A 255 21.71 7.91 -8.17
CA GLY A 255 22.70 7.56 -7.15
C GLY A 255 23.37 6.23 -7.41
N ALA A 256 22.62 5.20 -7.83
CA ALA A 256 23.20 3.93 -8.26
C ALA A 256 24.12 4.11 -9.47
N LEU A 257 23.73 4.89 -10.49
CA LEU A 257 24.56 5.12 -11.69
C LEU A 257 25.81 5.98 -11.45
N SER A 258 25.85 6.79 -10.39
CA SER A 258 27.08 7.46 -9.96
C SER A 258 28.13 6.48 -9.41
N GLY A 259 27.75 5.21 -9.17
CA GLY A 259 28.61 4.14 -8.69
C GLY A 259 28.98 3.09 -9.75
N TRP A 260 29.17 1.85 -9.27
CA TRP A 260 29.52 0.67 -10.08
C TRP A 260 28.52 0.27 -11.18
N PRO A 261 27.19 0.37 -10.97
CA PRO A 261 26.19 -0.08 -11.95
C PRO A 261 26.34 0.58 -13.33
N VAL A 262 26.35 -0.23 -14.39
CA VAL A 262 26.22 0.22 -15.79
C VAL A 262 24.77 0.29 -16.27
N GLY A 263 23.87 -0.35 -15.52
CA GLY A 263 22.43 -0.34 -15.79
C GLY A 263 21.62 -0.47 -14.52
N VAL A 264 20.57 0.34 -14.42
CA VAL A 264 19.59 0.28 -13.34
C VAL A 264 18.22 0.02 -13.93
N ILE A 265 17.54 -1.01 -13.46
CA ILE A 265 16.16 -1.34 -13.84
C ILE A 265 15.27 -0.87 -12.69
N ALA A 266 14.32 0.02 -12.98
CA ALA A 266 13.54 0.68 -11.94
C ALA A 266 12.07 0.85 -12.33
N MET A 267 11.22 0.96 -11.32
CA MET A 267 9.78 1.09 -11.44
C MET A 267 9.36 2.56 -11.59
N VAL A 268 8.62 2.86 -12.65
CA VAL A 268 8.04 4.21 -12.88
C VAL A 268 6.61 4.32 -12.32
N GLY A 269 6.06 3.21 -11.86
CA GLY A 269 4.74 3.08 -11.25
C GLY A 269 4.76 2.05 -10.12
N ASP A 270 3.59 1.50 -9.82
CA ASP A 270 3.41 0.53 -8.73
C ASP A 270 3.89 -0.87 -9.13
N LEU A 271 4.41 -1.60 -8.14
CA LEU A 271 4.77 -3.01 -8.27
C LEU A 271 3.61 -3.88 -7.72
N ASP A 272 2.95 -4.67 -8.58
CA ASP A 272 2.13 -5.81 -8.13
C ASP A 272 3.01 -6.75 -7.26
N PRO A 273 2.69 -6.92 -5.96
CA PRO A 273 3.50 -7.71 -5.05
C PRO A 273 3.57 -9.20 -5.41
N ARG A 274 2.74 -9.68 -6.35
CA ARG A 274 2.75 -11.07 -6.83
C ARG A 274 3.66 -11.27 -8.04
N PHE A 275 4.16 -10.19 -8.65
CA PHE A 275 4.99 -10.27 -9.82
C PHE A 275 6.47 -10.45 -9.43
N ASP A 276 7.02 -11.62 -9.76
CA ASP A 276 8.46 -11.94 -9.60
C ASP A 276 9.32 -11.17 -10.62
N ALA A 277 9.39 -9.85 -10.47
CA ALA A 277 10.14 -8.97 -11.36
C ALA A 277 11.65 -9.26 -11.31
N VAL A 278 12.19 -9.50 -10.11
CA VAL A 278 13.61 -9.79 -9.93
C VAL A 278 13.97 -11.14 -10.53
N GLY A 279 13.20 -12.20 -10.26
CA GLY A 279 13.48 -13.52 -10.83
C GLY A 279 13.29 -13.54 -12.34
N LEU A 280 12.28 -12.84 -12.89
CA LEU A 280 12.14 -12.71 -14.35
C LEU A 280 13.30 -11.93 -14.99
N CYS A 281 13.80 -10.90 -14.30
CA CYS A 281 14.98 -10.17 -14.74
C CYS A 281 16.23 -11.08 -14.73
N ALA A 282 16.50 -11.76 -13.63
CA ALA A 282 17.65 -12.66 -13.49
C ALA A 282 17.62 -13.77 -14.54
N ARG A 283 16.45 -14.42 -14.76
CA ARG A 283 16.28 -15.42 -15.82
C ARG A 283 16.56 -14.84 -17.21
N SER A 284 16.07 -13.64 -17.51
CA SER A 284 16.30 -12.99 -18.80
C SER A 284 17.78 -12.71 -19.06
N LEU A 285 18.52 -12.29 -18.03
CA LEU A 285 19.97 -12.07 -18.13
C LEU A 285 20.75 -13.38 -18.24
N ALA A 286 20.36 -14.42 -17.50
CA ALA A 286 20.95 -15.75 -17.60
C ALA A 286 20.76 -16.38 -18.99
N GLU A 287 19.61 -16.14 -19.63
CA GLU A 287 19.33 -16.51 -21.02
C GLU A 287 20.17 -15.73 -22.05
N GLY A 288 20.92 -14.70 -21.63
CA GLY A 288 21.74 -13.86 -22.52
C GLY A 288 20.96 -12.80 -23.30
N LEU A 289 19.73 -12.48 -22.85
CA LEU A 289 18.98 -11.35 -23.41
C LEU A 289 19.71 -10.03 -23.11
N SER A 290 19.51 -9.04 -23.97
CA SER A 290 20.00 -7.68 -23.68
C SER A 290 19.16 -7.06 -22.56
N LEU A 291 19.70 -6.04 -21.88
CA LEU A 291 18.98 -5.35 -20.81
C LEU A 291 17.64 -4.79 -21.29
N GLY A 292 17.60 -4.22 -22.50
CA GLY A 292 16.37 -3.70 -23.09
C GLY A 292 15.34 -4.80 -23.35
N ALA A 293 15.76 -5.96 -23.85
CA ALA A 293 14.88 -7.10 -24.08
C ALA A 293 14.36 -7.70 -22.75
N ALA A 294 15.20 -7.75 -21.71
CA ALA A 294 14.79 -8.14 -20.36
C ALA A 294 13.71 -7.19 -19.80
N VAL A 295 13.90 -5.87 -19.96
CA VAL A 295 12.91 -4.86 -19.52
C VAL A 295 11.62 -4.90 -20.33
N GLN A 296 11.68 -5.19 -21.63
CA GLN A 296 10.48 -5.42 -22.42
C GLN A 296 9.70 -6.65 -21.93
N ARG A 297 10.39 -7.76 -21.66
CA ARG A 297 9.77 -8.97 -21.12
C ARG A 297 9.15 -8.73 -19.74
N LEU A 298 9.81 -7.93 -18.90
CA LEU A 298 9.26 -7.50 -17.61
C LEU A 298 7.97 -6.70 -17.79
N ASN A 299 7.98 -5.67 -18.64
CA ASN A 299 6.78 -4.85 -18.90
C ASN A 299 5.63 -5.66 -19.51
N GLN A 300 5.92 -6.65 -20.36
CA GLN A 300 4.91 -7.56 -20.93
C GLN A 300 4.28 -8.46 -19.85
N GLY A 301 5.09 -8.92 -18.89
CA GLY A 301 4.63 -9.79 -17.80
C GLY A 301 3.86 -9.07 -16.69
N HIS A 302 4.15 -7.80 -16.45
CA HIS A 302 3.64 -7.06 -15.28
C HIS A 302 2.24 -6.46 -15.46
N GLN A 303 1.75 -6.28 -16.69
CA GLN A 303 0.39 -5.80 -17.04
C GLN A 303 -0.22 -4.76 -16.07
N ILE A 304 0.48 -3.65 -15.78
CA ILE A 304 -0.05 -2.60 -14.88
C ILE A 304 -1.21 -1.84 -15.57
N PRO A 305 -2.33 -1.58 -14.86
CA PRO A 305 -3.48 -0.84 -15.39
C PRO A 305 -3.18 0.54 -15.98
N THR A 306 -2.13 1.21 -15.52
CA THR A 306 -1.72 2.55 -15.99
C THR A 306 -0.92 2.50 -17.30
N GLY A 307 -0.45 1.33 -17.74
CA GLY A 307 0.27 1.15 -19.01
C GLY A 307 1.78 1.44 -18.97
N TYR A 308 2.36 1.71 -17.80
CA TYR A 308 3.77 2.04 -17.62
C TYR A 308 4.33 1.32 -16.39
N GLY A 309 5.35 0.48 -16.55
CA GLY A 309 5.89 -0.30 -15.43
C GLY A 309 7.33 -0.01 -15.10
N ILE A 310 8.22 -0.42 -15.99
CA ILE A 310 9.64 -0.58 -15.70
C ILE A 310 10.47 0.17 -16.75
N ALA A 311 11.38 1.01 -16.29
CA ALA A 311 12.35 1.72 -17.11
C ALA A 311 13.76 1.13 -16.93
N LEU A 312 14.56 1.25 -17.99
CA LEU A 312 15.99 0.99 -17.96
C LEU A 312 16.73 2.33 -17.94
N VAL A 313 17.57 2.56 -16.94
CA VAL A 313 18.57 3.62 -16.91
C VAL A 313 19.93 2.98 -17.17
N GLY A 314 20.31 2.94 -18.44
CA GLY A 314 21.45 2.20 -18.97
C GLY A 314 21.24 1.88 -20.45
N ASP A 315 22.24 1.28 -21.09
CA ASP A 315 22.18 0.95 -22.50
C ASP A 315 21.36 -0.34 -22.77
N PRO A 316 20.26 -0.26 -23.55
CA PRO A 316 19.40 -1.42 -23.81
C PRO A 316 20.07 -2.52 -24.63
N ALA A 317 21.16 -2.21 -25.34
CA ALA A 317 21.90 -3.17 -26.15
C ALA A 317 22.90 -4.01 -25.32
N LEU A 318 23.19 -3.62 -24.07
CA LEU A 318 24.12 -4.36 -23.21
C LEU A 318 23.64 -5.79 -22.96
N ARG A 319 24.54 -6.75 -23.14
CA ARG A 319 24.33 -8.18 -22.92
C ARG A 319 25.37 -8.70 -21.96
N PHE A 320 24.98 -9.69 -21.16
CA PHE A 320 25.90 -10.42 -20.29
C PHE A 320 26.11 -11.83 -20.82
N ALA A 321 27.24 -12.43 -20.48
CA ALA A 321 27.49 -13.82 -20.86
C ALA A 321 26.39 -14.72 -20.24
N PRO A 322 25.79 -15.64 -21.01
CA PRO A 322 24.84 -16.59 -20.47
C PRO A 322 25.49 -17.33 -19.29
N SER A 323 24.77 -17.43 -18.19
CA SER A 323 25.13 -18.33 -17.10
C SER A 323 24.14 -19.47 -17.12
N THR A 324 24.55 -20.67 -16.73
CA THR A 324 23.59 -21.75 -16.51
C THR A 324 22.58 -21.24 -15.47
N PRO A 325 21.30 -21.08 -15.82
CA PRO A 325 20.31 -20.78 -14.79
C PRO A 325 20.38 -21.94 -13.80
N ALA A 326 20.52 -21.65 -12.51
CA ALA A 326 20.22 -22.67 -11.52
C ALA A 326 18.82 -23.19 -11.85
N ALA A 327 18.68 -24.52 -11.94
CA ALA A 327 17.38 -25.15 -12.01
C ALA A 327 16.65 -24.76 -10.73
N GLY A 328 15.97 -23.62 -10.76
CA GLY A 328 15.01 -23.24 -9.76
C GLY A 328 13.86 -24.19 -9.96
N ASP A 329 13.92 -25.33 -9.29
CA ASP A 329 12.71 -26.02 -8.89
C ASP A 329 11.87 -24.94 -8.22
N THR A 330 10.87 -24.45 -8.95
CA THR A 330 9.79 -23.70 -8.35
C THR A 330 9.29 -24.63 -7.24
N PRO A 331 9.30 -24.24 -5.96
CA PRO A 331 8.86 -25.14 -4.92
C PRO A 331 7.36 -25.37 -5.10
N ALA A 332 7.02 -26.36 -5.91
CA ALA A 332 5.72 -26.96 -5.96
C ALA A 332 5.61 -27.91 -4.76
N ASP A 333 4.42 -27.94 -4.17
CA ASP A 333 3.90 -28.95 -3.25
C ASP A 333 4.16 -28.90 -1.74
N VAL A 334 4.53 -27.74 -1.15
CA VAL A 334 4.36 -27.54 0.32
C VAL A 334 3.63 -26.23 0.68
N ALA A 335 3.46 -25.30 -0.26
CA ALA A 335 2.72 -24.05 -0.03
C ALA A 335 1.21 -24.24 0.17
N THR A 336 0.67 -25.40 -0.20
CA THR A 336 -0.75 -25.73 -0.05
C THR A 336 -1.15 -25.88 1.42
N ASP A 337 -0.30 -26.51 2.25
CA ASP A 337 -0.60 -26.70 3.68
C ASP A 337 -0.63 -25.36 4.44
N CYS A 338 0.41 -24.52 4.32
CA CYS A 338 0.45 -23.27 5.09
C CYS A 338 -0.58 -22.23 4.61
N ARG A 339 -0.93 -22.20 3.32
CA ARG A 339 -1.96 -21.29 2.79
C ARG A 339 -3.36 -21.68 3.25
N ASP A 340 -3.67 -22.97 3.31
CA ASP A 340 -4.95 -23.46 3.82
C ASP A 340 -5.12 -23.14 5.32
N PHE A 341 -4.02 -23.15 6.09
CA PHE A 341 -4.01 -22.74 7.50
C PHE A 341 -3.99 -21.21 7.71
N ALA A 342 -3.38 -20.44 6.81
CA ALA A 342 -3.27 -18.98 6.90
C ALA A 342 -4.51 -18.24 6.37
N ALA A 343 -5.21 -18.81 5.40
CA ALA A 343 -6.37 -18.17 4.77
C ALA A 343 -7.43 -17.71 5.78
N PRO A 344 -7.86 -18.51 6.79
CA PRO A 344 -8.83 -18.05 7.77
C PRO A 344 -8.37 -16.83 8.58
N LEU A 345 -7.09 -16.78 8.98
CA LEU A 345 -6.54 -15.66 9.73
C LEU A 345 -6.36 -14.42 8.83
N LEU A 346 -5.92 -14.59 7.58
CA LEU A 346 -5.80 -13.50 6.61
C LEU A 346 -7.15 -12.91 6.25
N ASP A 347 -8.16 -13.74 5.98
CA ASP A 347 -9.52 -13.28 5.70
C ASP A 347 -10.09 -12.53 6.91
N ARG A 348 -9.80 -13.01 8.13
CA ARG A 348 -10.18 -12.32 9.36
C ARG A 348 -9.47 -10.98 9.55
N CYS A 349 -8.17 -10.90 9.23
CA CYS A 349 -7.42 -9.65 9.29
C CYS A 349 -7.93 -8.64 8.26
N ARG A 350 -8.22 -9.08 7.03
CA ARG A 350 -8.82 -8.23 5.99
C ARG A 350 -10.19 -7.73 6.41
N GLU A 351 -11.03 -8.60 6.95
CA GLU A 351 -12.34 -8.23 7.51
C GLU A 351 -12.18 -7.16 8.60
N ALA A 352 -11.28 -7.38 9.56
CA ALA A 352 -11.03 -6.44 10.66
C ALA A 352 -10.48 -5.08 10.18
N LEU A 353 -9.56 -5.07 9.21
CA LEU A 353 -9.02 -3.84 8.62
C LEU A 353 -10.09 -3.07 7.83
N GLY A 354 -10.92 -3.77 7.06
CA GLY A 354 -12.07 -3.17 6.37
C GLY A 354 -13.04 -2.53 7.36
N HIS A 355 -13.37 -3.24 8.44
CA HIS A 355 -14.22 -2.72 9.51
C HIS A 355 -13.60 -1.54 10.27
N SER A 356 -12.27 -1.53 10.45
CA SER A 356 -11.56 -0.42 11.10
C SER A 356 -11.71 0.90 10.34
N ARG A 357 -11.54 0.87 9.01
CA ARG A 357 -11.74 2.05 8.16
C ARG A 357 -13.17 2.57 8.25
N ARG A 358 -14.14 1.65 8.30
CA ARG A 358 -15.54 1.99 8.51
C ARG A 358 -15.77 2.61 9.89
N ALA A 359 -15.10 2.12 10.93
CA ALA A 359 -15.18 2.69 12.27
C ALA A 359 -14.68 4.14 12.32
N ASP A 360 -13.53 4.43 11.68
CA ASP A 360 -13.03 5.80 11.55
C ASP A 360 -14.04 6.71 10.85
N ARG A 361 -14.66 6.22 9.77
CA ARG A 361 -15.74 6.94 9.08
C ARG A 361 -16.92 7.22 10.01
N ILE A 362 -17.42 6.21 10.73
CA ILE A 362 -18.53 6.37 11.67
C ILE A 362 -18.17 7.39 12.76
N ARG A 363 -16.97 7.31 13.34
CA ARG A 363 -16.46 8.27 14.32
C ARG A 363 -16.48 9.70 13.77
N ARG A 364 -15.93 9.92 12.57
CA ARG A 364 -15.92 11.25 11.93
C ARG A 364 -17.32 11.82 11.72
N VAL A 365 -18.31 10.97 11.41
CA VAL A 365 -19.70 11.43 11.30
C VAL A 365 -20.28 11.73 12.65
N LEU A 366 -20.12 10.84 13.64
CA LEU A 366 -20.59 11.08 15.01
C LEU A 366 -20.01 12.39 15.56
N LEU A 367 -18.72 12.67 15.39
CA LEU A 367 -18.11 13.96 15.74
C LEU A 367 -18.81 15.14 15.05
N LYS A 368 -19.12 15.00 13.76
CA LYS A 368 -19.75 16.06 12.97
C LYS A 368 -21.23 16.29 13.31
N VAL A 369 -22.00 15.24 13.54
CA VAL A 369 -23.44 15.35 13.80
C VAL A 369 -23.73 15.68 15.26
N SER A 370 -22.89 15.20 16.17
CA SER A 370 -22.99 15.46 17.61
C SER A 370 -22.36 16.79 18.05
N ASP A 371 -21.88 17.63 17.14
CA ASP A 371 -21.23 18.93 17.47
C ASP A 371 -22.11 19.83 18.38
N ARG A 372 -23.44 19.68 18.29
CA ARG A 372 -24.41 20.43 19.12
C ARG A 372 -24.73 19.77 20.46
N SER A 373 -24.43 18.48 20.61
CA SER A 373 -24.72 17.66 21.80
C SER A 373 -23.44 17.07 22.40
N MET A 374 -22.27 17.61 22.03
CA MET A 374 -20.97 17.14 22.49
C MET A 374 -20.81 17.47 23.97
N ASN A 375 -20.45 16.46 24.76
CA ASN A 375 -20.08 16.60 26.15
C ASN A 375 -18.81 15.77 26.42
N ASP A 376 -18.17 16.00 27.56
CA ASP A 376 -16.91 15.36 27.93
C ASP A 376 -17.01 13.81 27.89
N GLU A 377 -18.17 13.26 28.28
CA GLU A 377 -18.40 11.80 28.26
C GLU A 377 -18.43 11.23 26.84
N LEU A 378 -19.06 11.94 25.90
CA LEU A 378 -19.12 11.53 24.50
C LEU A 378 -17.76 11.70 23.82
N GLU A 379 -17.02 12.77 24.12
CA GLU A 379 -15.66 12.97 23.63
C GLU A 379 -14.74 11.83 24.10
N ASP A 380 -14.75 11.50 25.40
CA ASP A 380 -14.00 10.39 25.98
C ASP A 380 -14.37 9.04 25.35
N ALA A 381 -15.67 8.82 25.06
CA ALA A 381 -16.14 7.60 24.41
C ALA A 381 -15.68 7.50 22.95
N LEU A 382 -15.69 8.61 22.21
CA LEU A 382 -15.22 8.67 20.82
C LEU A 382 -13.69 8.52 20.72
N ASP A 383 -12.95 8.98 21.73
CA ASP A 383 -11.51 8.74 21.84
C ASP A 383 -11.18 7.32 22.27
N ALA A 384 -11.97 6.72 23.16
CA ALA A 384 -11.86 5.29 23.48
C ALA A 384 -12.12 4.42 22.23
N LEU A 385 -13.09 4.81 21.40
CA LEU A 385 -13.38 4.16 20.13
C LEU A 385 -12.21 4.26 19.14
N ASP A 386 -11.53 5.42 19.06
CA ASP A 386 -10.36 5.58 18.19
C ASP A 386 -9.17 4.74 18.67
N ARG A 387 -8.89 4.74 19.98
CA ARG A 387 -7.85 3.86 20.55
C ARG A 387 -8.16 2.38 20.32
N ALA A 388 -9.43 1.99 20.39
CA ALA A 388 -9.84 0.61 20.11
C ALA A 388 -9.69 0.26 18.62
N ARG A 389 -9.96 1.22 17.72
CA ARG A 389 -9.69 1.10 16.28
C ARG A 389 -8.21 0.86 16.00
N GLU A 390 -7.33 1.68 16.57
CA GLU A 390 -5.87 1.52 16.44
C GLU A 390 -5.40 0.16 16.95
N GLN A 391 -5.97 -0.34 18.05
CA GLN A 391 -5.66 -1.68 18.57
C GLN A 391 -6.08 -2.81 17.62
N VAL A 392 -7.20 -2.65 16.90
CA VAL A 392 -7.62 -3.62 15.88
C VAL A 392 -6.65 -3.60 14.70
N GLU A 393 -6.26 -2.42 14.24
CA GLU A 393 -5.29 -2.26 13.14
C GLU A 393 -3.93 -2.84 13.52
N ASP A 394 -3.40 -2.50 14.69
CA ASP A 394 -2.15 -3.04 15.22
C ASP A 394 -2.20 -4.57 15.36
N ALA A 395 -3.30 -5.12 15.90
CA ALA A 395 -3.45 -6.56 16.05
C ALA A 395 -3.54 -7.27 14.69
N ALA A 396 -4.26 -6.69 13.72
CA ALA A 396 -4.41 -7.24 12.38
C ALA A 396 -3.10 -7.17 11.59
N TRP A 397 -2.39 -6.03 11.62
CA TRP A 397 -1.08 -5.88 10.98
C TRP A 397 -0.03 -6.76 11.64
N SER A 398 0.04 -6.79 12.97
CA SER A 398 0.91 -7.73 13.70
C SER A 398 0.64 -9.17 13.29
N ALA A 399 -0.63 -9.56 13.13
CA ALA A 399 -0.98 -10.91 12.71
C ALA A 399 -0.60 -11.19 11.25
N VAL A 400 -0.77 -10.21 10.35
CA VAL A 400 -0.33 -10.31 8.95
C VAL A 400 1.19 -10.39 8.83
N GLU A 401 1.93 -9.61 9.63
CA GLU A 401 3.40 -9.64 9.71
C GLU A 401 3.89 -10.99 10.21
N LEU A 402 3.38 -11.46 11.36
CA LEU A 402 3.71 -12.78 11.91
C LEU A 402 3.29 -13.93 10.99
N LEU A 403 2.20 -13.78 10.23
CA LEU A 403 1.80 -14.74 9.21
C LEU A 403 2.83 -14.81 8.09
N HIS A 404 3.30 -13.68 7.58
CA HIS A 404 4.38 -13.65 6.60
C HIS A 404 5.64 -14.30 7.17
N GLU A 405 6.10 -13.85 8.35
CA GLU A 405 7.29 -14.42 9.02
C GLU A 405 7.20 -15.94 9.22
N ASN A 406 6.04 -16.46 9.66
CA ASN A 406 5.86 -17.89 9.94
C ASN A 406 5.69 -18.75 8.69
N VAL A 407 5.07 -18.21 7.62
CA VAL A 407 5.01 -18.86 6.30
C VAL A 407 6.42 -18.95 5.71
N ASP A 408 7.23 -17.90 5.86
CA ASP A 408 8.59 -17.80 5.34
C ASP A 408 9.59 -18.69 6.11
N HIS A 409 9.35 -18.93 7.40
CA HIS A 409 10.22 -19.75 8.26
C HIS A 409 9.77 -21.19 8.48
N ARG A 410 8.63 -21.61 7.92
CA ARG A 410 8.01 -22.95 8.14
C ARG A 410 7.82 -23.33 9.62
N ILE A 411 7.69 -22.34 10.49
CA ILE A 411 7.51 -22.51 11.93
C ILE A 411 6.18 -21.85 12.28
N TRP A 412 5.09 -22.62 12.27
CA TRP A 412 3.78 -22.09 12.61
C TRP A 412 3.58 -22.11 14.12
N GLN A 413 3.89 -21.00 14.80
CA GLN A 413 3.66 -20.88 16.23
C GLN A 413 2.31 -20.19 16.52
N ASP A 414 1.34 -21.03 16.88
CA ASP A 414 0.09 -20.70 17.59
C ASP A 414 -0.81 -19.62 16.94
N PRO A 415 -1.51 -19.96 15.84
CA PRO A 415 -2.48 -19.07 15.19
C PRO A 415 -3.64 -18.73 16.13
N GLY A 416 -3.93 -19.60 17.10
CA GLY A 416 -4.96 -19.39 18.11
C GLY A 416 -4.65 -18.18 18.98
N ARG A 417 -3.38 -17.94 19.29
CA ARG A 417 -2.96 -16.75 20.05
C ARG A 417 -3.13 -15.45 19.25
N LEU A 418 -2.79 -15.44 17.97
CA LEU A 418 -2.98 -14.27 17.10
C LEU A 418 -4.46 -13.99 16.88
N MET A 419 -5.23 -15.04 16.62
CA MET A 419 -6.68 -14.96 16.55
C MET A 419 -7.28 -14.41 17.84
N SER A 420 -6.86 -14.92 18.99
CA SER A 420 -7.32 -14.44 20.29
C SER A 420 -6.96 -12.97 20.55
N ARG A 421 -5.78 -12.51 20.12
CA ARG A 421 -5.38 -11.09 20.21
C ARG A 421 -6.28 -10.22 19.33
N LEU A 422 -6.53 -10.63 18.09
CA LEU A 422 -7.41 -9.93 17.17
C LEU A 422 -8.85 -9.89 17.71
N ASP A 423 -9.40 -11.03 18.14
CA ASP A 423 -10.74 -11.13 18.72
C ASP A 423 -10.88 -10.27 19.98
N LYS A 424 -9.82 -10.18 20.80
CA LYS A 424 -9.79 -9.29 21.98
C LYS A 424 -9.79 -7.81 21.58
N ALA A 425 -9.04 -7.43 20.55
CA ALA A 425 -9.03 -6.06 20.05
C ALA A 425 -10.40 -5.68 19.46
N VAL A 426 -10.99 -6.59 18.68
CA VAL A 426 -12.34 -6.44 18.12
C VAL A 426 -13.39 -6.34 19.24
N GLY A 427 -13.30 -7.16 20.29
CA GLY A 427 -14.21 -7.07 21.43
C GLY A 427 -14.13 -5.72 22.18
N ARG A 428 -12.92 -5.17 22.34
CA ARG A 428 -12.73 -3.81 22.90
C ARG A 428 -13.33 -2.74 22.02
N TRP A 429 -13.25 -2.91 20.71
CA TRP A 429 -13.90 -2.03 19.76
C TRP A 429 -15.43 -2.10 19.91
N ASP A 430 -16.00 -3.31 20.00
CA ASP A 430 -17.44 -3.50 20.18
C ASP A 430 -17.94 -2.81 21.47
N GLU A 431 -17.17 -2.93 22.57
CA GLU A 431 -17.42 -2.26 23.84
C GLU A 431 -17.34 -0.73 23.73
N ALA A 432 -16.30 -0.19 23.10
CA ALA A 432 -16.13 1.24 22.92
C ALA A 432 -17.21 1.84 22.01
N PHE A 433 -17.60 1.12 20.96
CA PHE A 433 -18.69 1.53 20.08
C PHE A 433 -20.02 1.54 20.83
N ALA A 434 -20.30 0.50 21.61
CA ALA A 434 -21.48 0.42 22.46
C ALA A 434 -21.55 1.60 23.47
N ALA A 435 -20.42 1.94 24.09
CA ALA A 435 -20.34 3.09 24.99
C ALA A 435 -20.70 4.41 24.27
N ALA A 436 -20.10 4.67 23.10
CA ALA A 436 -20.42 5.85 22.30
C ALA A 436 -21.89 5.86 21.83
N ALA A 437 -22.41 4.70 21.42
CA ALA A 437 -23.82 4.54 21.05
C ALA A 437 -24.77 4.83 22.21
N GLY A 438 -24.38 4.56 23.45
CA GLY A 438 -25.16 4.89 24.64
C GLY A 438 -25.37 6.39 24.87
N LEU A 439 -24.54 7.24 24.25
CA LEU A 439 -24.45 8.67 24.53
C LEU A 439 -24.95 9.57 23.40
N VAL A 440 -25.19 9.04 22.20
CA VAL A 440 -25.62 9.84 21.04
C VAL A 440 -27.12 9.74 20.78
N PRO A 441 -27.76 10.71 20.13
CA PRO A 441 -29.13 10.56 19.66
C PRO A 441 -29.26 9.44 18.61
N GLY A 442 -30.39 8.72 18.61
CA GLY A 442 -30.60 7.60 17.68
C GLY A 442 -30.63 7.99 16.20
N ASN A 443 -31.02 9.23 15.87
CA ASN A 443 -30.95 9.76 14.50
C ASN A 443 -29.51 9.91 14.03
N ASP A 444 -28.63 10.39 14.91
CA ASP A 444 -27.21 10.60 14.61
C ASP A 444 -26.49 9.28 14.42
N MET A 445 -26.77 8.29 15.28
CA MET A 445 -26.27 6.93 15.07
C MET A 445 -26.78 6.36 13.74
N TYR A 446 -28.09 6.49 13.46
CA TYR A 446 -28.66 6.01 12.20
C TYR A 446 -27.96 6.64 10.98
N LEU A 447 -27.73 7.95 11.00
CA LEU A 447 -27.02 8.67 9.93
C LEU A 447 -25.57 8.19 9.80
N ALA A 448 -24.85 8.04 10.91
CA ALA A 448 -23.47 7.61 10.91
C ALA A 448 -23.29 6.21 10.30
N LEU A 449 -24.24 5.30 10.50
CA LEU A 449 -24.16 3.93 10.00
C LEU A 449 -24.23 3.77 8.48
N HIS A 450 -24.75 4.76 7.75
CA HIS A 450 -24.82 4.74 6.29
C HIS A 450 -24.19 5.96 5.60
N ALA A 451 -23.68 6.91 6.38
CA ALA A 451 -22.80 7.93 5.85
C ALA A 451 -21.60 7.24 5.16
N PHE A 452 -21.26 7.70 3.96
CA PHE A 452 -20.18 7.19 3.09
C PHE A 452 -20.44 5.88 2.33
N HIS A 453 -21.56 5.19 2.57
CA HIS A 453 -21.92 4.09 1.67
C HIS A 453 -22.57 4.62 0.38
N ARG A 454 -22.36 3.90 -0.71
CA ARG A 454 -23.00 4.19 -2.00
C ARG A 454 -24.44 3.70 -1.96
N LEU A 455 -25.40 4.57 -2.27
CA LEU A 455 -26.81 4.15 -2.43
C LEU A 455 -26.96 3.36 -3.74
N ASP A 456 -27.26 2.08 -3.64
CA ASP A 456 -27.46 1.20 -4.80
C ASP A 456 -28.89 1.24 -5.29
N SER A 457 -29.85 1.16 -4.36
CA SER A 457 -31.26 1.16 -4.69
C SER A 457 -32.13 1.70 -3.57
N HIS A 458 -33.29 2.21 -3.96
CA HIS A 458 -34.35 2.66 -3.08
C HIS A 458 -35.66 2.02 -3.52
N GLY A 459 -36.46 1.55 -2.57
CA GLY A 459 -37.80 1.04 -2.79
C GLY A 459 -38.69 1.24 -1.59
N VAL A 460 -39.92 0.75 -1.68
CA VAL A 460 -40.90 0.75 -0.59
C VAL A 460 -41.18 -0.71 -0.20
N GLU A 461 -41.13 -1.01 1.10
CA GLU A 461 -41.39 -2.36 1.62
C GLU A 461 -42.42 -2.31 2.74
N GLY A 462 -43.68 -2.58 2.38
CA GLY A 462 -44.78 -2.63 3.34
C GLY A 462 -45.08 -1.28 4.00
N SER A 463 -45.68 -1.36 5.19
CA SER A 463 -46.10 -0.20 5.98
C SER A 463 -45.35 -0.14 7.31
N CYS A 464 -45.01 1.07 7.73
CA CYS A 464 -44.41 1.34 9.03
C CYS A 464 -45.29 0.76 10.15
N PRO A 465 -44.75 -0.12 11.02
CA PRO A 465 -45.52 -0.71 12.11
C PRO A 465 -45.97 0.32 13.16
N ARG A 466 -45.43 1.55 13.12
CA ARG A 466 -45.76 2.63 14.06
C ARG A 466 -46.94 3.51 13.61
N CYS A 467 -47.10 3.77 12.30
CA CYS A 467 -48.09 4.73 11.80
C CYS A 467 -48.84 4.28 10.53
N GLY A 468 -48.51 3.11 9.97
CA GLY A 468 -49.10 2.61 8.73
C GLY A 468 -48.62 3.29 7.44
N SER A 469 -47.82 4.36 7.53
CA SER A 469 -47.25 5.02 6.34
C SER A 469 -46.24 4.12 5.62
N GLU A 470 -46.02 4.36 4.33
CA GLU A 470 -45.02 3.64 3.54
C GLU A 470 -43.63 3.65 4.19
N LEU A 471 -42.97 2.48 4.16
CA LEU A 471 -41.62 2.30 4.66
C LEU A 471 -40.64 2.33 3.48
N GLY A 472 -39.84 3.40 3.40
CA GLY A 472 -38.73 3.48 2.45
C GLY A 472 -37.60 2.55 2.88
N VAL A 473 -37.13 1.73 1.96
CA VAL A 473 -36.00 0.82 2.16
C VAL A 473 -34.88 1.19 1.20
N PHE A 474 -33.72 1.46 1.79
CA PHE A 474 -32.51 1.89 1.11
C PHE A 474 -31.48 0.79 1.22
N ARG A 475 -30.90 0.40 0.08
CA ARG A 475 -29.79 -0.56 0.03
C ARG A 475 -28.51 0.19 -0.32
N TYR A 476 -27.50 0.00 0.50
CA TYR A 476 -26.22 0.66 0.35
C TYR A 476 -25.10 -0.37 0.18
N SER A 477 -24.11 -0.09 -0.67
CA SER A 477 -22.87 -0.84 -0.77
C SER A 477 -21.71 -0.08 -0.15
N ASP A 478 -20.78 -0.79 0.48
CA ASP A 478 -19.49 -0.23 0.81
C ASP A 478 -18.56 -0.31 -0.42
N PRO A 479 -18.08 0.82 -0.96
CA PRO A 479 -17.23 0.81 -2.15
C PRO A 479 -15.88 0.12 -1.93
N GLU A 480 -15.46 -0.09 -0.69
CA GLU A 480 -14.23 -0.80 -0.34
C GLU A 480 -14.47 -2.29 -0.01
N LEU A 481 -15.74 -2.71 0.13
CA LEU A 481 -16.11 -4.09 0.47
C LEU A 481 -17.23 -4.57 -0.47
N GLU A 482 -16.87 -5.11 -1.64
CA GLU A 482 -17.79 -5.49 -2.73
C GLU A 482 -18.96 -6.40 -2.31
N GLN A 483 -18.82 -7.14 -1.20
CA GLN A 483 -19.85 -8.08 -0.71
C GLN A 483 -20.73 -7.53 0.41
N TRP A 484 -20.46 -6.32 0.90
CA TRP A 484 -21.14 -5.77 2.07
C TRP A 484 -22.23 -4.79 1.66
N GLN A 485 -23.46 -5.29 1.65
CA GLN A 485 -24.65 -4.45 1.52
C GLN A 485 -25.28 -4.17 2.88
N ARG A 486 -25.79 -2.96 3.06
CA ARG A 486 -26.58 -2.56 4.23
C ARG A 486 -27.99 -2.22 3.81
N ILE A 487 -28.94 -2.53 4.68
CA ILE A 487 -30.36 -2.27 4.47
C ILE A 487 -30.82 -1.32 5.56
N ALA A 488 -31.27 -0.12 5.17
CA ALA A 488 -31.84 0.85 6.08
C ALA A 488 -33.33 1.05 5.78
N GLY A 489 -34.16 1.00 6.82
CA GLY A 489 -35.59 1.29 6.75
C GLY A 489 -35.92 2.61 7.42
N LYS A 490 -36.55 3.54 6.67
CA LYS A 490 -37.01 4.83 7.18
C LYS A 490 -38.47 5.04 6.82
N CYS A 491 -39.27 5.37 7.82
CA CYS A 491 -40.63 5.82 7.60
C CYS A 491 -40.63 7.34 7.40
N TRP A 492 -41.37 7.83 6.40
CA TRP A 492 -41.47 9.26 6.12
C TRP A 492 -41.98 10.08 7.32
N GLN A 493 -42.92 9.53 8.10
CA GLN A 493 -43.49 10.20 9.27
C GLN A 493 -42.78 9.87 10.59
N CYS A 494 -42.26 8.63 10.70
CA CYS A 494 -41.68 8.12 11.94
C CYS A 494 -40.17 8.22 12.04
N GLY A 495 -39.49 8.56 10.96
CA GLY A 495 -38.03 8.59 10.91
C GLY A 495 -37.42 7.18 10.83
N PRO A 496 -36.19 7.02 11.32
CA PRO A 496 -35.48 5.75 11.32
C PRO A 496 -36.26 4.62 12.02
N ILE A 497 -36.32 3.46 11.36
CA ILE A 497 -36.99 2.25 11.90
C ILE A 497 -35.98 1.14 12.17
N ARG A 498 -35.17 0.79 11.17
CA ARG A 498 -34.22 -0.32 11.24
C ARG A 498 -33.00 -0.03 10.37
N GLU A 499 -31.89 -0.65 10.71
CA GLU A 499 -30.68 -0.63 9.92
C GLU A 499 -29.86 -1.89 10.27
N SER A 500 -29.39 -2.64 9.27
CA SER A 500 -28.58 -3.84 9.46
C SER A 500 -27.69 -4.13 8.24
N ALA A 501 -26.65 -4.93 8.44
CA ALA A 501 -25.98 -5.59 7.31
C ALA A 501 -26.95 -6.60 6.65
N GLN A 502 -26.90 -6.75 5.33
CA GLN A 502 -27.77 -7.66 4.58
C GLN A 502 -27.65 -9.12 5.06
N SER A 503 -26.43 -9.54 5.41
CA SER A 503 -26.13 -10.87 5.98
C SER A 503 -26.09 -10.88 7.52
N GLY A 504 -26.34 -9.74 8.17
CA GLY A 504 -26.31 -9.59 9.61
C GLY A 504 -27.66 -9.82 10.29
N PRO A 505 -27.71 -9.77 11.62
CA PRO A 505 -28.95 -9.91 12.36
C PRO A 505 -29.87 -8.70 12.16
N GLU A 506 -31.16 -8.95 12.05
CA GLU A 506 -32.18 -7.92 12.02
C GLU A 506 -32.85 -7.81 13.39
N LEU A 507 -32.77 -6.62 14.00
CA LEU A 507 -33.39 -6.34 15.29
C LEU A 507 -34.75 -5.69 15.12
N SER A 508 -35.67 -6.02 16.00
CA SER A 508 -36.95 -5.34 16.16
C SER A 508 -37.22 -5.11 17.64
N ILE A 509 -37.46 -3.85 18.02
CA ILE A 509 -37.78 -3.46 19.38
C ILE A 509 -39.23 -3.01 19.49
N SER A 510 -39.91 -3.44 20.54
CA SER A 510 -41.29 -3.08 20.83
C SER A 510 -41.45 -2.66 22.28
N VAL A 511 -42.31 -1.69 22.51
CA VAL A 511 -42.70 -1.20 23.83
C VAL A 511 -44.21 -1.10 23.85
N SER A 512 -44.86 -1.67 24.86
CA SER A 512 -46.32 -1.76 24.95
C SER A 512 -46.86 -0.90 26.09
N GLY A 513 -47.85 -0.05 25.80
CA GLY A 513 -48.52 0.77 26.80
C GLY A 513 -48.13 2.25 26.72
N THR A 514 -48.69 3.05 27.63
CA THR A 514 -48.35 4.46 27.87
C THR A 514 -47.75 4.56 29.26
N TYR A 515 -46.67 5.34 29.41
CA TYR A 515 -45.90 5.40 30.64
C TYR A 515 -46.03 6.77 31.31
N GLU A 516 -46.20 6.75 32.63
CA GLU A 516 -46.11 7.94 33.47
C GLU A 516 -44.64 8.35 33.68
N PRO A 517 -44.34 9.65 33.88
CA PRO A 517 -43.00 10.10 34.27
C PRO A 517 -42.47 9.37 35.50
N GLY A 518 -41.24 8.86 35.44
CA GLY A 518 -40.63 8.05 36.51
C GLY A 518 -41.01 6.57 36.46
N ALA A 519 -41.87 6.13 35.54
CA ALA A 519 -42.20 4.72 35.39
C ALA A 519 -41.06 3.94 34.74
N SER A 520 -40.84 2.71 35.21
CA SER A 520 -39.96 1.75 34.53
C SER A 520 -40.68 1.08 33.35
N MET A 521 -39.96 0.93 32.25
CA MET A 521 -40.41 0.23 31.05
C MET A 521 -39.55 -0.99 30.78
N ARG A 522 -40.17 -2.01 30.16
CA ARG A 522 -39.50 -3.26 29.74
C ARG A 522 -39.65 -3.45 28.24
N PRO A 523 -38.78 -2.84 27.42
CA PRO A 523 -38.78 -3.06 25.98
C PRO A 523 -38.55 -4.55 25.66
N ARG A 524 -39.30 -5.05 24.68
CA ARG A 524 -39.10 -6.40 24.15
C ARG A 524 -38.32 -6.33 22.84
N LEU A 525 -37.13 -6.93 22.85
CA LEU A 525 -36.31 -7.11 21.66
C LEU A 525 -36.62 -8.47 21.02
N THR A 526 -36.74 -8.48 19.71
CA THR A 526 -36.88 -9.68 18.88
C THR A 526 -35.83 -9.63 17.78
N VAL A 527 -35.33 -10.80 17.40
CA VAL A 527 -34.20 -10.92 16.49
C VAL A 527 -34.53 -11.92 15.39
N ARG A 528 -34.21 -11.54 14.16
CA ARG A 528 -34.15 -12.46 13.03
C ARG A 528 -32.71 -12.54 12.57
N ALA A 529 -32.08 -13.69 12.77
CA ALA A 529 -30.68 -13.89 12.39
C ALA A 529 -30.48 -15.35 11.96
N ALA A 530 -29.49 -15.57 11.09
CA ALA A 530 -29.06 -16.91 10.73
C ALA A 530 -28.40 -17.61 11.95
N PRO A 531 -28.35 -18.96 11.99
CA PRO A 531 -27.89 -19.71 13.17
C PRO A 531 -26.51 -19.29 13.68
N GLU A 532 -25.58 -18.96 12.78
CA GLU A 532 -24.22 -18.54 13.11
C GLU A 532 -24.13 -17.24 13.94
N TRP A 533 -25.19 -16.43 13.94
CA TRP A 533 -25.27 -15.20 14.73
C TRP A 533 -25.86 -15.43 16.13
N GLN A 534 -26.59 -16.52 16.35
CA GLN A 534 -27.37 -16.73 17.58
C GLN A 534 -26.48 -16.82 18.83
N ASP A 535 -25.37 -17.53 18.73
CA ASP A 535 -24.44 -17.79 19.83
C ASP A 535 -23.26 -16.80 19.88
N ARG A 536 -23.21 -15.85 18.93
CA ARG A 536 -22.13 -14.87 18.86
C ARG A 536 -22.28 -13.86 19.99
N ALA A 537 -21.23 -13.69 20.79
CA ALA A 537 -21.18 -12.67 21.83
C ALA A 537 -21.11 -11.27 21.21
N GLY A 538 -21.85 -10.33 21.78
CA GLY A 538 -21.85 -8.93 21.37
C GLY A 538 -22.28 -8.01 22.51
N GLN A 539 -22.33 -6.72 22.21
CA GLN A 539 -22.78 -5.67 23.13
C GLN A 539 -24.15 -5.17 22.67
N LEU A 540 -25.13 -5.25 23.56
CA LEU A 540 -26.46 -4.66 23.36
C LEU A 540 -26.53 -3.34 24.13
N VAL A 541 -26.94 -2.29 23.43
CA VAL A 541 -27.21 -0.97 23.99
C VAL A 541 -28.65 -0.62 23.66
N VAL A 542 -29.43 -0.24 24.66
CA VAL A 542 -30.80 0.22 24.49
C VAL A 542 -30.94 1.57 25.16
N VAL A 543 -31.33 2.57 24.39
CA VAL A 543 -31.36 3.97 24.84
C VAL A 543 -32.76 4.51 24.67
N LEU A 544 -33.23 5.19 25.72
CA LEU A 544 -34.41 6.03 25.71
C LEU A 544 -33.96 7.48 25.51
N HIS A 545 -34.42 8.14 24.45
CA HIS A 545 -34.13 9.55 24.21
C HIS A 545 -35.40 10.38 24.05
N ASP A 546 -35.30 11.66 24.42
CA ASP A 546 -36.36 12.64 24.17
C ASP A 546 -36.31 13.09 22.72
N ARG A 547 -37.44 13.01 22.01
CA ARG A 547 -37.48 13.39 20.59
C ARG A 547 -37.32 14.90 20.36
N LEU A 548 -37.74 15.74 21.32
CA LEU A 548 -37.75 17.18 21.17
C LEU A 548 -36.41 17.81 21.54
N THR A 549 -35.78 17.32 22.61
CA THR A 549 -34.47 17.84 23.06
C THR A 549 -33.30 17.04 22.49
N GLU A 550 -33.55 15.86 21.92
CA GLU A 550 -32.54 14.90 21.47
C GLU A 550 -31.63 14.40 22.61
N GLU A 551 -31.99 14.68 23.86
CA GLU A 551 -31.23 14.23 25.04
C GLU A 551 -31.43 12.74 25.30
N VAL A 552 -30.33 12.05 25.64
CA VAL A 552 -30.38 10.69 26.19
C VAL A 552 -30.92 10.75 27.62
N LEU A 553 -32.01 10.03 27.88
CA LEU A 553 -32.71 10.04 29.16
C LEU A 553 -32.31 8.85 30.03
N SER A 554 -32.11 7.69 29.42
CA SER A 554 -31.73 6.45 30.08
C SER A 554 -31.06 5.52 29.07
N ALA A 555 -30.05 4.79 29.50
CA ALA A 555 -29.36 3.80 28.69
C ALA A 555 -29.19 2.50 29.46
N PHE A 556 -29.35 1.38 28.77
CA PHE A 556 -29.07 0.04 29.24
C PHE A 556 -27.98 -0.56 28.35
N THR A 557 -26.93 -1.11 28.96
CA THR A 557 -25.84 -1.78 28.25
C THR A 557 -25.58 -3.15 28.85
N ALA A 558 -25.45 -4.17 28.01
CA ALA A 558 -25.11 -5.51 28.44
C ALA A 558 -24.36 -6.29 27.36
N GLY A 559 -23.37 -7.09 27.77
CA GLY A 559 -22.81 -8.14 26.94
C GLY A 559 -23.77 -9.32 26.87
N CYS A 560 -24.15 -9.76 25.67
CA CYS A 560 -25.07 -10.88 25.48
C CYS A 560 -24.88 -11.59 24.13
N THR A 561 -25.50 -12.75 23.99
CA THR A 561 -25.72 -13.40 22.68
C THR A 561 -27.13 -13.11 22.20
N LEU A 562 -27.43 -13.32 20.91
CA LEU A 562 -28.78 -13.11 20.38
C LEU A 562 -29.78 -14.18 20.84
N ALA A 563 -29.29 -15.38 21.20
CA ALA A 563 -30.11 -16.43 21.84
C ALA A 563 -30.43 -16.13 23.31
N GLY A 564 -29.56 -15.37 23.99
CA GLY A 564 -29.64 -15.05 25.42
C GLY A 564 -29.80 -13.56 25.70
N LEU A 565 -30.81 -12.93 25.11
CA LEU A 565 -31.06 -11.50 25.33
C LEU A 565 -31.44 -11.21 26.79
N PRO A 566 -30.87 -10.17 27.41
CA PRO A 566 -31.18 -9.81 28.78
C PRO A 566 -32.56 -9.16 28.92
N ASP A 567 -33.11 -9.19 30.13
CA ASP A 567 -34.29 -8.39 30.48
C ASP A 567 -33.89 -6.91 30.52
N ILE A 568 -34.41 -6.13 29.55
CA ILE A 568 -34.15 -4.70 29.44
C ILE A 568 -35.07 -3.93 30.39
N LEU A 569 -34.49 -3.06 31.22
CA LEU A 569 -35.22 -2.14 32.08
C LEU A 569 -34.72 -0.71 31.82
N LEU A 570 -35.62 0.18 31.42
CA LEU A 570 -35.34 1.62 31.27
C LEU A 570 -36.28 2.41 32.16
N GLU A 571 -35.87 3.59 32.61
CA GLU A 571 -36.71 4.47 33.42
C GLU A 571 -37.02 5.74 32.64
N THR A 572 -38.30 6.12 32.62
CA THR A 572 -38.70 7.44 32.11
C THR A 572 -38.29 8.51 33.11
N PRO A 573 -37.88 9.71 32.67
CA PRO A 573 -37.53 10.79 33.58
C PRO A 573 -38.75 11.23 34.40
N GLY A 574 -38.54 11.60 35.68
CA GLY A 574 -39.61 12.05 36.58
C GLY A 574 -40.29 13.37 36.18
N LYS A 575 -39.78 14.08 35.18
CA LYS A 575 -40.40 15.26 34.57
C LYS A 575 -40.53 15.03 33.06
N GLY A 576 -41.73 14.71 32.58
CA GLY A 576 -42.00 14.49 31.17
C GLY A 576 -42.08 15.83 30.41
N ARG A 577 -41.05 16.17 29.62
CA ARG A 577 -41.06 17.35 28.73
C ARG A 577 -41.73 17.06 27.38
N SER A 578 -41.68 15.81 26.93
CA SER A 578 -42.26 15.34 25.67
C SER A 578 -43.36 14.29 25.91
N ASP A 579 -44.39 14.30 25.07
CA ASP A 579 -45.40 13.24 24.94
C ASP A 579 -44.90 12.04 24.12
N LEU A 580 -43.72 12.18 23.50
CA LEU A 580 -43.15 11.18 22.62
C LEU A 580 -41.65 11.03 22.85
N GLN A 581 -41.29 9.86 23.36
CA GLN A 581 -39.90 9.42 23.46
C GLN A 581 -39.63 8.34 22.41
N ILE A 582 -38.35 8.10 22.14
CA ILE A 582 -37.92 7.07 21.20
C ILE A 582 -36.98 6.14 21.96
N VAL A 583 -37.29 4.85 21.89
CA VAL A 583 -36.38 3.79 22.33
C VAL A 583 -35.70 3.25 21.09
N TRP A 584 -34.39 3.14 21.15
CA TRP A 584 -33.60 2.54 20.09
C TRP A 584 -32.64 1.54 20.70
N ALA A 585 -32.36 0.48 19.94
CA ALA A 585 -31.46 -0.58 20.32
C ALA A 585 -30.38 -0.73 19.26
N VAL A 586 -29.15 -0.85 19.72
CA VAL A 586 -27.96 -1.11 18.93
C VAL A 586 -27.34 -2.39 19.44
N TRP A 587 -27.11 -3.35 18.55
CA TRP A 587 -26.32 -4.53 18.86
C TRP A 587 -25.06 -4.51 18.00
N VAL A 588 -23.92 -4.74 18.65
CA VAL A 588 -22.60 -4.69 18.03
C VAL A 588 -21.89 -6.01 18.33
N SER A 589 -21.40 -6.69 17.29
CA SER A 589 -20.55 -7.86 17.45
C SER A 589 -19.63 -8.04 16.26
N GLY A 590 -18.34 -8.20 16.53
CA GLY A 590 -17.34 -8.34 15.49
C GLY A 590 -17.39 -7.19 14.50
N MET A 591 -17.56 -5.97 15.00
CA MET A 591 -17.68 -4.74 14.22
C MET A 591 -18.91 -4.69 13.29
N THR A 592 -19.84 -5.64 13.43
CA THR A 592 -21.14 -5.60 12.77
C THR A 592 -22.15 -4.93 13.68
N VAL A 593 -22.72 -3.83 13.20
CA VAL A 593 -23.73 -3.06 13.93
C VAL A 593 -25.12 -3.29 13.33
N SER A 594 -26.10 -3.51 14.20
CA SER A 594 -27.53 -3.55 13.86
C SER A 594 -28.29 -2.58 14.75
N PHE A 595 -29.20 -1.83 14.15
CA PHE A 595 -29.96 -0.77 14.79
C PHE A 595 -31.45 -0.97 14.57
N THR A 596 -32.24 -0.69 15.60
CA THR A 596 -33.71 -0.65 15.51
C THR A 596 -34.25 0.41 16.45
N ALA A 597 -35.40 0.96 16.14
CA ALA A 597 -36.05 1.94 16.98
C ALA A 597 -37.55 1.70 17.10
N THR A 598 -38.15 2.24 18.15
CA THR A 598 -39.59 2.33 18.35
C THR A 598 -39.98 3.58 19.13
N ARG A 599 -41.26 3.93 19.09
CA ARG A 599 -41.80 5.07 19.82
C ARG A 599 -42.34 4.60 21.17
N VAL A 600 -42.20 5.46 22.17
CA VAL A 600 -42.81 5.28 23.48
C VAL A 600 -43.71 6.49 23.76
N PRO A 601 -45.02 6.28 23.88
CA PRO A 601 -45.92 7.32 24.35
C PRO A 601 -45.76 7.51 25.86
N VAL A 602 -45.58 8.77 26.27
CA VAL A 602 -45.41 9.17 27.67
C VAL A 602 -46.48 10.21 28.01
N THR A 603 -47.15 10.07 29.15
CA THR A 603 -48.10 11.08 29.62
C THR A 603 -47.36 12.34 30.04
N ARG A 604 -47.77 13.49 29.52
CA ARG A 604 -47.20 14.79 29.91
C ARG A 604 -47.67 15.15 31.32
N THR A 605 -46.75 15.59 32.15
CA THR A 605 -47.09 16.35 33.35
C THR A 605 -47.48 17.76 32.90
N ILE A 606 -48.77 18.07 32.83
CA ILE A 606 -49.23 19.45 32.61
C ILE A 606 -49.00 20.19 33.93
N HIS A 607 -47.98 21.03 33.99
CA HIS A 607 -47.77 21.98 35.08
C HIS A 607 -48.33 23.35 34.73
#